data_AF-A0A1I0G3K6-F1
#
_entry.id   AF-A0A1I0G3K6-F1
#
_cell.length_a   1.000
_cell.length_b   1.000
_cell.length_c   1.000
_cell.angle_alpha   90.00
_cell.angle_beta   90.00
_cell.angle_gamma   90.00
#
_symmetry.space_group_name_H-M   'P 1'
#
loop_
_entity.id
_entity.type
_entity.pdbx_description
1 polymer ?
#
loop_
_entity_poly.entity_id
_entity_poly.type
_entity_poly.pdbx_seq_one_letter_code
_entity_poly.pdbx_strand_id
1 'polypeptide(L)'
;MKKLKRAIQKKMNVDYSAMISEIQSHFGYYQSLLVDEKTYDELSLGLRFSLIIQIPESIDPEELWGKELIIAPSYIKEIHGKPETRALGHGTIFHINDVVYNKPDQYEVEGLKDGYALIEVDEVHPVTESIINSVLSAKNLINQIN
;
A
#
# COMPACT_ATOMS: atom_id res chain seq x y z
N MET A 1 4.94 20.72 -25.87
CA MET A 1 3.77 20.10 -25.19
C MET A 1 3.57 18.61 -25.50
N LYS A 2 3.59 18.14 -26.76
CA LYS A 2 3.34 16.70 -27.09
C LYS A 2 4.32 15.71 -26.44
N LYS A 3 5.61 16.06 -26.29
CA LYS A 3 6.63 15.21 -25.63
C LYS A 3 6.39 15.07 -24.13
N LEU A 4 6.02 16.15 -23.45
CA LEU A 4 5.69 16.16 -22.03
C LEU A 4 4.44 15.32 -21.73
N LYS A 5 3.38 15.49 -22.53
CA LYS A 5 2.15 14.68 -22.42
C LYS A 5 2.43 13.19 -22.63
N ARG A 6 3.27 12.82 -23.61
CA ARG A 6 3.70 11.44 -23.84
C ARG A 6 4.58 10.89 -22.70
N ALA A 7 5.46 11.71 -22.11
CA ALA A 7 6.29 11.29 -20.99
C ALA A 7 5.47 11.06 -19.70
N ILE A 8 4.51 11.95 -19.42
CA ILE A 8 3.54 11.80 -18.32
C ILE A 8 2.70 10.55 -18.55
N GLN A 9 2.11 10.38 -19.74
CA GLN A 9 1.35 9.17 -20.08
C GLN A 9 2.20 7.89 -20.02
N LYS A 10 3.48 7.94 -20.37
CA LYS A 10 4.38 6.79 -20.26
C LYS A 10 4.68 6.44 -18.80
N LYS A 11 4.94 7.44 -17.93
CA LYS A 11 5.09 7.22 -16.48
C LYS A 11 3.80 6.66 -15.87
N MET A 12 2.64 7.21 -16.24
CA MET A 12 1.32 6.71 -15.87
C MET A 12 0.91 5.41 -16.59
N ASN A 13 1.80 4.73 -17.33
CA ASN A 13 1.51 3.43 -17.93
C ASN A 13 2.36 2.31 -17.33
N VAL A 14 3.38 2.65 -16.55
CA VAL A 14 4.17 1.68 -15.82
C VAL A 14 3.42 1.33 -14.55
N ASP A 15 3.24 0.03 -14.34
CA ASP A 15 2.61 -0.51 -13.14
C ASP A 15 3.71 -1.04 -12.20
N TYR A 16 3.78 -0.48 -11.01
CA TYR A 16 4.78 -0.84 -9.99
C TYR A 16 4.24 -1.83 -8.95
N SER A 17 3.03 -2.38 -9.13
CA SER A 17 2.39 -3.26 -8.14
C SER A 17 3.25 -4.48 -7.81
N ALA A 18 3.90 -5.09 -8.80
CA ALA A 18 4.80 -6.21 -8.60
C ALA A 18 6.02 -5.83 -7.73
N MET A 19 6.64 -4.67 -8.00
CA MET A 19 7.77 -4.18 -7.21
C MET A 19 7.37 -3.91 -5.76
N ILE A 20 6.20 -3.30 -5.54
CA ILE A 20 5.69 -3.01 -4.19
C ILE A 20 5.44 -4.32 -3.42
N SER A 21 4.81 -5.30 -4.06
CA SER A 21 4.58 -6.62 -3.47
C SER A 21 5.89 -7.34 -3.13
N GLU A 22 6.92 -7.18 -3.97
CA GLU A 22 8.25 -7.73 -3.70
C GLU A 22 8.93 -7.06 -2.50
N ILE A 23 8.84 -5.73 -2.39
CA ILE A 23 9.35 -5.00 -1.22
C ILE A 23 8.59 -5.46 0.04
N GLN A 24 7.26 -5.55 -0.02
CA GLN A 24 6.43 -6.06 1.06
C GLN A 24 6.93 -7.42 1.55
N SER A 25 7.10 -8.38 0.63
CA SER A 25 7.54 -9.73 0.98
C SER A 25 8.98 -9.76 1.49
N HIS A 26 9.89 -8.98 0.90
CA HIS A 26 11.31 -8.98 1.26
C HIS A 26 11.55 -8.50 2.70
N PHE A 27 10.85 -7.46 3.13
CA PHE A 27 11.01 -6.87 4.45
C PHE A 27 10.00 -7.40 5.48
N GLY A 28 9.07 -8.27 5.07
CA GLY A 28 8.07 -8.85 5.97
C GLY A 28 7.00 -7.85 6.42
N TYR A 29 6.70 -6.83 5.61
CA TYR A 29 5.60 -5.92 5.91
C TYR A 29 4.26 -6.66 5.80
N TYR A 30 3.31 -6.26 6.65
CA TYR A 30 2.00 -6.90 6.75
C TYR A 30 1.27 -6.91 5.40
N GLN A 31 1.17 -5.74 4.77
CA GLN A 31 0.47 -5.60 3.49
C GLN A 31 0.99 -4.42 2.68
N SER A 32 0.78 -4.45 1.36
CA SER A 32 0.79 -3.27 0.51
C SER A 32 -0.63 -2.81 0.18
N LEU A 33 -0.95 -1.55 0.46
CA LEU A 33 -2.21 -0.90 0.15
C LEU A 33 -2.05 0.05 -1.03
N LEU A 34 -2.91 -0.12 -2.04
CA LEU A 34 -3.02 0.80 -3.17
C LEU A 34 -4.19 1.73 -2.92
N VAL A 35 -3.92 3.02 -2.83
CA VAL A 35 -4.93 4.07 -2.60
C VAL A 35 -4.96 5.05 -3.76
N ASP A 36 -5.98 5.89 -3.87
CA ASP A 36 -5.97 6.97 -4.84
C ASP A 36 -4.92 8.05 -4.47
N GLU A 37 -4.44 8.80 -5.47
CA GLU A 37 -3.41 9.84 -5.27
C GLU A 37 -3.79 10.84 -4.16
N LYS A 38 -5.05 11.26 -4.07
CA LYS A 38 -5.47 12.23 -3.06
C LYS A 38 -5.35 11.64 -1.65
N THR A 39 -5.84 10.42 -1.44
CA THR A 39 -5.70 9.74 -0.15
C THR A 39 -4.22 9.57 0.24
N TYR A 40 -3.36 9.20 -0.72
CA TYR A 40 -1.91 9.07 -0.46
C TYR A 40 -1.27 10.41 -0.08
N ASP A 41 -1.59 11.49 -0.80
CA ASP A 41 -1.09 12.82 -0.52
C ASP A 41 -1.53 13.30 0.87
N GLU A 42 -2.81 13.08 1.23
CA GLU A 42 -3.33 13.44 2.55
C GLU A 42 -2.59 12.70 3.68
N LEU A 43 -2.28 11.41 3.50
CA LEU A 43 -1.50 10.62 4.47
C LEU A 43 -0.05 11.09 4.56
N SER A 44 0.62 11.27 3.42
CA SER A 44 2.04 11.66 3.36
C SER A 44 2.28 13.09 3.82
N LEU A 45 1.26 13.95 3.78
CA LEU A 45 1.32 15.32 4.32
C LEU A 45 0.84 15.41 5.77
N GLY A 46 0.45 14.29 6.40
CA GLY A 46 -0.10 14.26 7.76
C GLY A 46 -1.46 14.99 7.89
N LEU A 47 -2.20 15.15 6.79
CA LEU A 47 -3.55 15.73 6.77
C LEU A 47 -4.63 14.68 7.05
N ARG A 48 -4.29 13.41 6.84
CA ARG A 48 -5.06 12.22 7.21
C ARG A 48 -4.12 11.27 7.93
N PHE A 49 -4.63 10.54 8.91
CA PHE A 49 -3.87 9.56 9.70
C PHE A 49 -4.60 8.23 9.82
N SER A 50 -5.73 8.04 9.13
CA SER A 50 -6.53 6.84 9.26
C SER A 50 -7.09 6.33 7.93
N LEU A 51 -7.30 5.02 7.86
CA LEU A 51 -7.77 4.31 6.69
C LEU A 51 -8.69 3.16 7.08
N ILE A 52 -9.71 2.89 6.25
CA ILE A 52 -10.48 1.66 6.38
C ILE A 52 -9.84 0.59 5.49
N ILE A 53 -9.50 -0.54 6.09
CA ILE A 53 -8.92 -1.70 5.41
C ILE A 53 -9.79 -2.93 5.62
N GLN A 54 -9.75 -3.84 4.66
CA GLN A 54 -10.34 -5.16 4.82
C GLN A 54 -9.39 -6.03 5.65
N ILE A 55 -9.95 -6.76 6.61
CA ILE A 55 -9.21 -7.68 7.46
C ILE A 55 -9.30 -9.08 6.85
N PRO A 56 -8.17 -9.77 6.58
CA PRO A 56 -8.21 -11.18 6.20
C PRO A 56 -8.86 -12.02 7.30
N GLU A 57 -9.74 -12.95 6.92
CA GLU A 57 -10.44 -13.83 7.88
C GLU A 57 -9.49 -14.65 8.78
N SER A 58 -8.25 -14.83 8.35
CA SER A 58 -7.22 -15.60 9.03
C SER A 58 -6.44 -14.83 10.10
N ILE A 59 -6.73 -13.54 10.31
CA ILE A 59 -5.94 -12.65 11.18
C ILE A 59 -6.86 -12.03 12.22
N ASP A 60 -6.43 -12.10 13.48
CA ASP A 60 -7.07 -11.33 14.54
C ASP A 60 -6.75 -9.84 14.34
N PRO A 61 -7.76 -8.94 14.26
CA PRO A 61 -7.52 -7.51 14.13
C PRO A 61 -6.54 -6.93 15.16
N GLU A 62 -6.46 -7.49 16.38
CA GLU A 62 -5.51 -7.01 17.40
C GLU A 62 -4.06 -7.27 17.00
N GLU A 63 -3.79 -8.28 16.16
CA GLU A 63 -2.45 -8.58 15.64
C GLU A 63 -1.95 -7.58 14.59
N LEU A 64 -2.82 -6.68 14.12
CA LEU A 64 -2.45 -5.60 13.21
C LEU A 64 -1.72 -4.47 13.93
N TRP A 65 -1.95 -4.31 15.22
CA TRP A 65 -1.27 -3.27 16.00
C TRP A 65 0.25 -3.47 15.98
N GLY A 66 0.98 -2.40 15.71
CA GLY A 66 2.44 -2.42 15.62
C GLY A 66 2.99 -3.00 14.31
N LYS A 67 2.14 -3.43 13.37
CA LYS A 67 2.58 -3.89 12.05
C LYS A 67 2.92 -2.70 11.18
N GLU A 68 3.85 -2.94 10.25
CA GLU A 68 4.20 -1.98 9.20
C GLU A 68 3.57 -2.42 7.88
N LEU A 69 3.16 -1.44 7.08
CA LEU A 69 2.58 -1.64 5.77
C LEU A 69 3.10 -0.62 4.78
N ILE A 70 3.06 -0.94 3.49
CA ILE A 70 3.38 0.01 2.42
C ILE A 70 2.08 0.61 1.90
N ILE A 71 1.97 1.93 1.88
CA ILE A 71 0.90 2.63 1.16
C ILE A 71 1.49 3.24 -0.10
N ALA A 72 0.89 2.96 -1.26
CA ALA A 72 1.31 3.53 -2.53
C ALA A 72 0.11 4.14 -3.27
N PRO A 73 0.30 5.27 -3.96
CA PRO A 73 -0.73 5.84 -4.80
C PRO A 73 -0.89 5.00 -6.06
N SER A 74 -2.12 4.96 -6.55
CA SER A 74 -2.54 4.16 -7.68
C SER A 74 -3.58 4.88 -8.52
N TYR A 75 -3.78 4.37 -9.73
CA TYR A 75 -4.81 4.85 -10.65
C TYR A 75 -5.52 3.65 -11.28
N ILE A 76 -6.78 3.84 -11.63
CA ILE A 76 -7.57 2.84 -12.34
C ILE A 76 -7.41 3.06 -13.84
N LYS A 77 -7.07 2.00 -14.56
CA LYS A 77 -6.97 2.01 -16.02
C LYS A 77 -7.81 0.89 -16.61
N GLU A 78 -8.59 1.21 -17.63
CA GLU A 78 -9.33 0.20 -18.37
C GLU A 78 -8.42 -0.55 -19.34
N ILE A 79 -8.36 -1.87 -19.21
CA ILE A 79 -7.56 -2.78 -20.03
C ILE A 79 -8.45 -3.94 -20.45
N HIS A 80 -8.55 -4.16 -21.76
CA HIS A 80 -9.45 -5.16 -22.35
C HIS A 80 -10.90 -5.09 -21.81
N GLY A 81 -11.41 -3.88 -21.56
CA GLY A 81 -12.77 -3.65 -21.04
C GLY A 81 -12.93 -3.89 -19.54
N LYS A 82 -11.83 -4.06 -18.78
CA LYS A 82 -11.86 -4.26 -17.33
C LYS A 82 -11.05 -3.18 -16.61
N PRO A 83 -11.55 -2.61 -15.50
CA PRO A 83 -10.76 -1.71 -14.67
C PRO A 83 -9.66 -2.51 -13.97
N GLU A 84 -8.41 -2.11 -14.18
CA GLU A 84 -7.24 -2.62 -13.47
C GLU A 84 -6.63 -1.48 -12.63
N THR A 85 -6.36 -1.75 -11.35
CA THR A 85 -5.62 -0.83 -10.48
C THR A 85 -4.13 -0.98 -10.76
N ARG A 86 -3.44 0.14 -10.97
CA ARG A 86 -2.00 0.17 -11.24
C ARG A 86 -1.31 1.10 -10.26
N ALA A 87 -0.25 0.61 -9.65
CA ALA A 87 0.53 1.41 -8.70
C ALA A 87 1.46 2.39 -9.43
N LEU A 88 1.58 3.59 -8.88
CA LEU A 88 2.58 4.57 -9.28
C LEU A 88 3.95 4.22 -8.70
N GLY A 89 5.00 4.82 -9.26
CA GLY A 89 6.40 4.47 -8.95
C GLY A 89 6.95 5.01 -7.63
N HIS A 90 6.11 5.16 -6.61
CA HIS A 90 6.51 5.61 -5.27
C HIS A 90 5.51 5.08 -4.22
N GLY A 91 5.89 5.15 -2.95
CA GLY A 91 5.08 4.76 -1.82
C GLY A 91 5.79 5.10 -0.52
N THR A 92 5.12 4.89 0.60
CA THR A 92 5.62 5.22 1.93
C THR A 92 5.31 4.09 2.89
N ILE A 93 6.21 3.84 3.82
CA ILE A 93 6.05 2.85 4.87
C ILE A 93 5.38 3.51 6.05
N PHE A 94 4.31 2.89 6.52
CA PHE A 94 3.50 3.35 7.62
C PHE A 94 3.45 2.31 8.72
N HIS A 95 3.42 2.77 9.96
CA HIS A 95 3.23 1.95 11.15
C HIS A 95 1.77 2.03 11.59
N ILE A 96 1.13 0.88 11.89
CA ILE A 96 -0.22 0.86 12.43
C ILE A 96 -0.16 1.14 13.94
N ASN A 97 -0.67 2.29 14.35
CA ASN A 97 -0.67 2.73 15.75
C ASN A 97 -1.93 2.36 16.51
N ASP A 98 -3.06 2.25 15.80
CA ASP A 98 -4.33 1.89 16.40
C ASP A 98 -5.21 1.12 15.40
N VAL A 99 -6.11 0.31 15.93
CA VAL A 99 -7.01 -0.56 15.17
C VAL A 99 -8.38 -0.55 15.82
N VAL A 100 -9.36 0.02 15.11
CA VAL A 100 -10.76 0.07 15.52
C VAL A 100 -11.57 -0.84 14.61
N TYR A 101 -12.27 -1.80 15.20
CA TYR A 101 -13.08 -2.78 14.49
C TYR A 101 -14.31 -3.20 15.30
N ASN A 102 -15.30 -3.78 14.63
CA ASN A 102 -16.49 -4.29 15.30
C ASN A 102 -16.12 -5.45 16.23
N LYS A 103 -16.59 -5.39 17.49
CA LYS A 103 -16.55 -6.50 18.43
C LYS A 103 -17.99 -6.92 18.69
N PRO A 104 -18.56 -7.88 17.93
CA PRO A 104 -19.99 -8.20 17.98
C PRO A 104 -20.53 -8.48 19.39
N ASP A 105 -19.70 -9.02 20.28
CA ASP A 105 -20.05 -9.33 21.66
C ASP A 105 -19.86 -8.17 22.65
N GLN A 106 -19.37 -7.00 22.21
CA GLN A 106 -19.03 -5.85 23.07
C GLN A 106 -19.58 -4.52 22.54
N TYR A 107 -19.31 -4.18 21.28
CA TYR A 107 -19.71 -2.93 20.65
C TYR A 107 -19.65 -2.99 19.12
N GLU A 108 -20.45 -2.16 18.48
CA GLU A 108 -20.44 -1.92 17.03
C GLU A 108 -19.89 -0.51 16.76
N VAL A 109 -19.07 -0.37 15.73
CA VAL A 109 -18.53 0.92 15.28
C VAL A 109 -19.43 1.44 14.17
N GLU A 110 -20.11 2.56 14.43
CA GLU A 110 -21.05 3.15 13.47
C GLU A 110 -20.39 3.39 12.10
N GLY A 111 -20.99 2.86 11.05
CA GLY A 111 -20.51 3.03 9.67
C GLY A 111 -19.37 2.10 9.26
N LEU A 112 -18.84 1.28 10.16
CA LEU A 112 -17.83 0.27 9.85
C LEU A 112 -18.50 -1.08 9.57
N LYS A 113 -18.21 -1.66 8.40
CA LYS A 113 -18.75 -2.96 8.00
C LYS A 113 -17.98 -4.09 8.67
N ASP A 114 -18.65 -5.21 8.92
CA ASP A 114 -18.02 -6.44 9.38
C ASP A 114 -16.93 -6.91 8.40
N GLY A 115 -15.81 -7.40 8.96
CA GLY A 115 -14.62 -7.76 8.19
C GLY A 115 -13.74 -6.59 7.76
N TYR A 116 -14.01 -5.38 8.26
CA TYR A 116 -13.17 -4.19 8.06
C TYR A 116 -12.67 -3.62 9.40
N ALA A 117 -11.51 -2.98 9.36
CA ALA A 117 -10.96 -2.17 10.44
C ALA A 117 -10.70 -0.75 9.96
N LEU A 118 -10.94 0.22 10.83
CA LEU A 118 -10.32 1.54 10.74
C LEU A 118 -8.96 1.44 11.42
N ILE A 119 -7.88 1.63 10.67
CA ILE A 119 -6.52 1.70 11.21
C ILE A 119 -6.08 3.15 11.29
N GLU A 120 -5.34 3.49 12.35
CA GLU A 120 -4.54 4.71 12.41
C GLU A 120 -3.10 4.41 12.09
N VAL A 121 -2.47 5.29 11.30
CA VAL A 121 -1.13 5.10 10.77
C VAL A 121 -0.28 6.35 10.92
N ASP A 122 0.99 6.15 11.26
CA ASP A 122 2.02 7.18 11.18
C ASP A 122 3.03 6.85 10.10
N GLU A 123 3.50 7.90 9.42
CA GLU A 123 4.60 7.77 8.46
C GLU A 123 5.89 7.38 9.20
N VAL A 124 6.53 6.31 8.71
CA VAL A 124 7.85 5.89 9.16
C VAL A 124 8.91 6.45 8.23
N HIS A 125 8.85 6.10 6.95
CA HIS A 125 9.76 6.61 5.94
C HIS A 125 9.27 6.33 4.50
N PRO A 126 9.70 7.12 3.49
CA PRO A 126 9.38 6.86 2.09
C PRO A 126 10.08 5.59 1.55
N VAL A 127 9.49 4.95 0.54
CA VAL A 127 10.14 3.89 -0.25
C VAL A 127 11.19 4.53 -1.16
N THR A 128 12.46 4.39 -0.79
CA THR A 128 13.60 5.00 -1.49
C THR A 128 14.18 4.10 -2.58
N GLU A 129 14.99 4.68 -3.47
CA GLU A 129 15.77 3.93 -4.46
C GLU A 129 16.71 2.90 -3.79
N SER A 130 17.20 3.19 -2.57
CA SER A 130 18.01 2.24 -1.80
C SER A 130 17.24 0.97 -1.44
N ILE A 131 15.96 1.10 -1.06
CA ILE A 131 15.09 -0.04 -0.73
C ILE A 131 14.82 -0.86 -1.99
N ILE A 132 14.49 -0.20 -3.10
CA ILE A 132 14.28 -0.85 -4.40
C ILE A 132 15.54 -1.63 -4.83
N ASN A 133 16.71 -0.99 -4.75
CA ASN A 133 17.98 -1.60 -5.13
C ASN A 133 18.36 -2.79 -4.23
N SER A 134 17.99 -2.76 -2.95
CA SER A 134 18.22 -3.89 -2.03
C SER A 134 17.43 -5.13 -2.47
N VAL A 135 16.15 -4.95 -2.83
CA VAL A 135 15.29 -6.04 -3.33
C VAL A 135 15.80 -6.58 -4.67
N LEU A 136 16.16 -5.69 -5.61
CA LEU A 136 16.70 -6.08 -6.91
C LEU A 136 18.02 -6.85 -6.78
N SER A 137 18.90 -6.44 -5.86
CA SER A 137 20.17 -7.10 -5.61
C SER A 137 19.97 -8.51 -5.03
N ALA A 138 19.06 -8.65 -4.06
CA ALA A 138 18.71 -9.95 -3.49
C ALA A 138 18.17 -10.92 -4.55
N LYS A 139 17.32 -10.45 -5.47
CA LYS A 139 16.81 -11.25 -6.60
C LYS A 139 17.90 -11.71 -7.55
N ASN A 140 18.81 -10.81 -7.92
CA ASN A 140 19.93 -11.15 -8.81
C ASN A 140 20.84 -12.20 -8.18
N LEU A 141 21.03 -12.17 -6.86
CA LEU A 141 21.79 -13.19 -6.14
C LEU A 141 21.11 -14.56 -6.19
N ILE A 142 19.79 -14.62 -5.95
CA ILE A 142 19.01 -15.86 -6.01
C ILE A 142 19.06 -16.48 -7.41
N ASN A 143 18.98 -15.66 -8.46
CA ASN A 143 19.06 -16.12 -9.85
C ASN A 143 20.48 -16.57 -10.28
N GLN A 144 21.52 -16.26 -9.51
CA GLN A 144 22.89 -16.75 -9.76
C GLN A 144 23.18 -18.07 -9.04
N ILE A 145 22.38 -18.41 -8.03
CA ILE A 145 22.54 -19.62 -7.21
C ILE A 145 21.68 -20.78 -7.76
N ASN A 146 20.61 -20.47 -8.49
CA ASN A 146 19.76 -21.42 -9.20
C ASN A 146 20.17 -21.59 -10.66
#